data_AF-A0A943LUL4-F1
#
_entry.id   AF-A0A943LUL4-F1
#
_cell.length_a   1.000
_cell.length_b   1.000
_cell.length_c   1.000
_cell.angle_alpha   90.00
_cell.angle_beta   90.00
_cell.angle_gamma   90.00
#
_symmetry.space_group_name_H-M   'P 1'
#
loop_
_entity.id
_entity.type
_entity.pdbx_description
1 polymer ?
#
loop_
_entity_poly.entity_id
_entity_poly.type
_entity_poly.pdbx_seq_one_letter_code
_entity_poly.pdbx_strand_id
1 'polypeptide(L)'
;IMGLVQGPAMLIKVLIIFVIEQTIEGRFVSPLVLGNKLSIHPITIMFILLTAGSLYGVWGVLLGIPIYASVKVVVREIFDWYRSVSNLYKDDIEIEGQKDDVK
;
A
#
# COMPACT_ATOMS: atom_id res chain seq x y z
N ILE A 1 22.97 17.16 -10.33
CA ILE A 1 23.95 18.29 -10.28
C ILE A 1 25.31 17.87 -10.84
N MET A 2 25.98 16.83 -10.33
CA MET A 2 27.29 16.42 -10.85
C MET A 2 27.33 16.00 -12.34
N GLY A 3 26.27 15.34 -12.85
CA GLY A 3 26.19 14.96 -14.27
C GLY A 3 26.01 16.15 -15.25
N LEU A 4 25.51 17.29 -14.78
CA LEU A 4 25.43 18.53 -15.56
C LEU A 4 26.80 19.24 -15.60
N VAL A 5 27.56 19.15 -14.50
CA VAL A 5 28.86 19.82 -14.32
C VAL A 5 29.99 19.14 -15.10
N GLN A 6 29.94 17.81 -15.29
CA GLN A 6 30.97 17.05 -16.02
C GLN A 6 30.76 17.02 -17.55
N GLY A 7 29.71 17.66 -18.06
CA GLY A 7 29.45 17.83 -19.49
C GLY A 7 28.27 17.01 -20.05
N PRO A 8 27.79 17.33 -21.27
CA PRO A 8 26.52 16.82 -21.82
C PRO A 8 26.45 15.29 -21.96
N ALA A 9 27.58 14.64 -22.24
CA ALA A 9 27.65 13.19 -22.39
C ALA A 9 27.40 12.43 -21.07
N MET A 10 27.82 12.98 -19.93
CA MET A 10 27.56 12.39 -18.61
C MET A 10 26.09 12.54 -18.22
N LEU A 11 25.47 13.67 -18.54
CA LEU A 11 24.04 13.90 -18.32
C LEU A 11 23.18 12.85 -19.03
N ILE A 12 23.51 12.53 -20.30
CA ILE A 12 22.80 11.51 -21.07
C ILE A 12 22.89 10.13 -20.40
N LYS A 13 24.08 9.73 -19.91
CA LYS A 13 24.27 8.45 -19.21
C LYS A 13 23.44 8.37 -17.93
N VAL A 14 23.41 9.44 -17.13
CA VAL A 14 22.61 9.52 -15.90
C VAL A 14 21.12 9.42 -16.22
N LEU A 15 20.64 10.11 -17.25
CA LEU A 15 19.24 10.05 -17.67
C LEU A 15 18.83 8.64 -18.10
N ILE A 16 19.69 7.94 -18.87
CA ILE A 16 19.42 6.56 -19.28
C ILE A 16 19.27 5.65 -18.06
N ILE A 17 20.21 5.71 -17.11
CA ILE A 17 20.16 4.90 -15.89
C ILE A 17 18.93 5.25 -15.05
N PHE A 18 18.61 6.53 -14.91
CA PHE A 18 17.43 7.00 -14.18
C PHE A 18 16.13 6.48 -14.80
N VAL A 19 16.00 6.52 -16.12
CA VAL A 19 14.81 5.97 -16.81
C VAL A 19 14.70 4.47 -16.58
N ILE A 20 15.81 3.73 -16.63
CA ILE A 20 15.82 2.29 -16.37
C ILE A 20 15.40 2.00 -14.93
N GLU A 21 16.01 2.68 -13.97
CA GLU A 21 15.76 2.51 -12.54
C GLU A 21 14.31 2.84 -12.18
N GLN A 22 13.80 3.99 -12.64
CA GLN A 22 12.40 4.38 -12.44
C GLN A 22 11.41 3.42 -13.11
N THR A 23 11.77 2.86 -14.26
CA THR A 23 10.94 1.84 -14.92
C THR A 23 10.89 0.56 -14.11
N ILE A 24 12.02 0.12 -13.55
CA ILE A 24 12.11 -1.07 -12.69
C ILE A 24 11.33 -0.85 -11.40
N GLU A 25 11.54 0.30 -10.75
CA GLU A 25 10.87 0.65 -9.50
C GLU A 25 9.35 0.73 -9.71
N GLY A 26 8.90 1.44 -10.74
CA GLY A 26 7.48 1.64 -11.02
C GLY A 26 6.74 0.38 -11.48
N ARG A 27 7.39 -0.49 -12.26
CA ARG A 27 6.72 -1.66 -12.89
C ARG A 27 6.93 -2.98 -12.16
N PHE A 28 8.03 -3.15 -11.44
CA PHE A 28 8.37 -4.42 -10.79
C PHE A 28 8.42 -4.29 -9.28
N VAL A 29 9.25 -3.37 -8.77
CA VAL A 29 9.45 -3.24 -7.32
C VAL A 29 8.16 -2.79 -6.63
N SER A 30 7.49 -1.79 -7.19
CA SER A 30 6.22 -1.26 -6.66
C SER A 30 5.15 -2.35 -6.50
N PRO A 31 4.77 -3.15 -7.52
CA PRO A 31 3.76 -4.19 -7.32
C PRO A 31 4.22 -5.32 -6.39
N LEU A 32 5.51 -5.69 -6.40
CA LEU A 32 6.05 -6.73 -5.50
C LEU A 32 5.99 -6.30 -4.03
N VAL A 33 6.31 -5.04 -3.72
CA VAL A 33 6.34 -4.52 -2.35
C VAL A 33 4.96 -4.11 -1.87
N LEU A 34 4.13 -3.52 -2.75
CA LEU A 34 2.80 -3.04 -2.40
C LEU A 34 1.74 -4.15 -2.39
N GLY A 35 2.09 -5.37 -2.83
CA GLY A 35 1.51 -6.70 -2.56
C GLY A 35 -0.01 -6.84 -2.48
N ASN A 36 -0.66 -6.10 -1.58
CA ASN A 36 -2.11 -6.03 -1.48
C ASN A 36 -2.53 -4.56 -1.31
N LYS A 37 -3.25 -4.01 -2.29
CA LYS A 37 -3.78 -2.64 -2.16
C LYS A 37 -4.63 -2.59 -0.90
N LEU A 38 -4.28 -1.74 0.07
CA LEU A 38 -5.19 -1.38 1.15
C LEU A 38 -6.43 -0.81 0.47
N SER A 39 -7.52 -1.59 0.42
CA SER A 39 -8.81 -1.21 -0.17
C SER A 39 -9.45 -0.11 0.67
N ILE A 40 -8.94 1.11 0.55
CA ILE A 40 -9.42 2.29 1.26
C ILE A 40 -10.32 3.05 0.30
N HIS A 41 -11.57 3.26 0.71
CA HIS A 41 -12.49 4.04 -0.09
C HIS A 41 -12.05 5.53 -0.08
N PRO A 42 -12.11 6.24 -1.22
CA PRO A 42 -11.72 7.66 -1.31
C PRO A 42 -12.41 8.56 -0.28
N ILE A 43 -13.66 8.24 0.07
CA ILE A 43 -14.42 8.97 1.10
C ILE A 43 -13.78 8.88 2.50
N THR A 44 -13.17 7.74 2.84
CA THR A 44 -12.51 7.54 4.12
C THR A 44 -11.26 8.38 4.21
N ILE A 45 -10.51 8.48 3.12
CA ILE A 45 -9.34 9.38 3.02
C ILE A 45 -9.80 10.82 3.24
N MET A 46 -10.88 11.25 2.57
CA MET A 46 -11.43 12.59 2.75
C MET A 46 -11.80 12.88 4.21
N PHE A 47 -12.51 11.95 4.85
CA PHE A 47 -12.89 12.08 6.25
C PHE A 47 -11.68 12.18 7.19
N ILE A 48 -10.66 11.34 6.97
CA ILE A 48 -9.41 11.36 7.73
C ILE A 48 -8.69 12.69 7.55
N LEU A 49 -8.56 13.18 6.31
CA LEU A 49 -7.85 14.43 6.02
C LEU A 49 -8.56 15.64 6.65
N LEU A 50 -9.89 15.70 6.58
CA LEU A 50 -10.67 16.78 7.19
C LEU A 50 -10.61 16.74 8.73
N THR A 51 -10.70 15.54 9.31
CA THR A 51 -10.68 15.38 10.77
C THR A 51 -9.28 15.59 11.33
N ALA A 52 -8.25 14.94 10.76
CA ALA A 52 -6.88 15.10 11.20
C ALA A 52 -6.35 16.51 10.92
N GLY A 53 -6.71 17.09 9.77
CA GLY A 53 -6.35 18.47 9.43
C GLY A 53 -6.98 19.51 10.35
N SER A 54 -8.21 19.30 10.83
CA SER A 54 -8.83 20.22 11.80
C SER A 54 -8.26 20.08 13.22
N LEU A 55 -7.84 18.87 13.62
CA LEU A 55 -7.28 18.62 14.96
C LEU A 55 -5.80 19.02 15.08
N TYR A 56 -4.98 18.73 14.07
CA TYR A 56 -3.52 18.86 14.13
C TYR A 56 -2.92 19.68 12.97
N GLY A 57 -3.76 20.33 12.16
CA GLY A 57 -3.32 21.16 11.04
C GLY A 57 -2.56 20.36 9.98
N VAL A 58 -1.48 20.96 9.45
CA VAL A 58 -0.63 20.36 8.40
C VAL A 58 -0.06 19.01 8.84
N TRP A 59 0.31 18.86 10.12
CA TRP A 59 0.84 17.61 10.65
C TRP A 59 -0.20 16.49 10.64
N GLY A 60 -1.47 16.81 10.92
CA GLY A 60 -2.57 15.86 10.84
C GLY A 60 -2.86 15.40 9.41
N VAL A 61 -2.79 16.31 8.44
CA VAL A 61 -2.92 15.96 7.01
C VAL A 61 -1.78 15.06 6.55
N LEU A 62 -0.54 15.37 6.94
CA LEU A 62 0.65 14.60 6.55
C LEU A 62 0.65 13.19 7.15
N LEU A 63 0.27 13.07 8.42
CA LEU A 63 0.34 11.79 9.15
C LEU A 63 -0.97 10.99 9.14
N GLY A 64 -2.11 11.59 8.78
CA GLY A 64 -3.42 10.95 8.90
C GLY A 64 -3.54 9.66 8.09
N ILE A 65 -3.07 9.68 6.84
CA ILE A 65 -3.11 8.50 5.94
C ILE A 65 -2.21 7.37 6.44
N PRO A 66 -0.90 7.58 6.71
CA PRO A 66 -0.04 6.49 7.17
C PRO A 66 -0.49 5.91 8.51
N ILE A 67 -0.94 6.75 9.47
CA ILE A 67 -1.46 6.26 10.75
C ILE A 67 -2.68 5.37 10.54
N TYR A 68 -3.67 5.82 9.75
CA TYR A 68 -4.86 5.02 9.46
C TYR A 68 -4.51 3.70 8.76
N ALA A 69 -3.59 3.73 7.80
CA ALA A 69 -3.14 2.52 7.11
C ALA A 69 -2.51 1.52 8.09
N SER A 70 -1.62 1.97 8.98
CA SER A 70 -1.02 1.12 10.01
C SER A 70 -2.07 0.51 10.95
N VAL A 71 -3.01 1.32 11.45
CA VAL A 71 -4.09 0.84 12.33
C VAL A 71 -4.96 -0.19 11.60
N LYS A 72 -5.35 0.08 10.35
CA LYS A 72 -6.17 -0.84 9.56
C LYS A 72 -5.49 -2.20 9.37
N VAL A 73 -4.19 -2.21 9.11
CA VAL A 73 -3.42 -3.46 8.96
C VAL A 73 -3.42 -4.26 10.27
N VAL A 74 -3.15 -3.60 11.40
CA VAL A 74 -3.15 -4.27 12.72
C VAL A 74 -4.53 -4.84 13.05
N VAL A 75 -5.60 -4.06 12.85
CA VAL A 75 -6.97 -4.51 13.12
C VAL A 75 -7.35 -5.69 12.22
N ARG A 76 -6.97 -5.65 10.94
CA ARG A 76 -7.22 -6.73 9.99
C ARG A 76 -6.50 -8.02 10.41
N GLU A 77 -5.22 -7.93 10.74
CA GLU A 77 -4.43 -9.09 11.15
C GLU A 77 -4.97 -9.71 12.45
N ILE A 78 -5.36 -8.87 13.42
CA ILE A 78 -5.99 -9.33 14.66
C ILE A 78 -7.34 -10.02 14.38
N PHE A 79 -8.16 -9.46 13.50
CA PHE A 79 -9.46 -10.02 13.16
C PHE A 79 -9.33 -11.37 12.43
N ASP A 80 -8.41 -11.46 11.47
CA ASP A 80 -8.12 -12.69 10.73
C ASP A 80 -7.56 -13.77 11.67
N TRP A 81 -6.67 -13.40 12.60
CA TRP A 81 -6.18 -14.28 13.65
C TRP A 81 -7.32 -14.76 14.56
N TYR A 82 -8.18 -13.85 15.05
CA TYR A 82 -9.29 -14.21 15.92
C TYR A 82 -10.27 -15.18 15.26
N ARG A 83 -10.62 -14.94 13.98
CA ARG A 83 -11.48 -15.84 13.20
C ARG A 83 -10.85 -17.22 13.03
N SER A 84 -9.53 -17.29 12.83
CA SER A 84 -8.79 -18.57 12.67
C SER A 84 -8.77 -19.42 13.95
N VAL A 85 -8.73 -18.78 15.12
CA VAL A 85 -8.68 -19.44 16.43
C VAL A 85 -10.08 -19.82 16.91
N SER A 86 -11.12 -19.09 16.50
CA SER A 86 -12.50 -19.43 16.84
C SER A 86 -13.01 -20.58 15.96
N ASN A 87 -13.26 -21.76 16.55
CA ASN A 87 -13.90 -22.90 15.88
C ASN A 87 -15.37 -22.64 15.45
N LEU A 88 -15.89 -21.42 15.61
CA LEU A 88 -17.28 -21.03 15.29
C LEU A 88 -17.48 -20.65 13.82
N TYR A 89 -16.41 -20.55 13.03
CA TYR A 89 -16.45 -20.19 11.61
C TYR A 89 -16.07 -21.35 10.67
N LYS A 90 -16.02 -22.58 11.22
CA LYS A 90 -15.62 -23.78 10.47
C LYS A 90 -16.62 -24.20 9.39
N ASP A 91 -17.89 -23.83 9.51
CA ASP A 91 -18.94 -24.29 8.59
C ASP A 91 -18.93 -23.57 7.22
N ASP A 92 -18.34 -22.38 7.11
CA ASP A 92 -18.35 -21.61 5.86
C ASP A 92 -17.16 -21.93 4.94
N ILE A 93 -16.06 -22.48 5.49
CA ILE A 93 -14.83 -22.75 4.74
C ILE A 93 -14.95 -24.08 3.95
N GLU A 94 -15.73 -25.05 4.44
CA GLU A 94 -15.97 -26.31 3.72
C GLU A 94 -16.87 -26.13 2.49
N ILE A 95 -17.82 -25.18 2.51
CA ILE A 95 -18.75 -24.96 1.38
C ILE A 95 -18.09 -24.24 0.19
N GLU A 96 -17.10 -23.38 0.46
CA GLU A 96 -16.38 -22.64 -0.59
C GLU A 96 -15.25 -23.48 -1.20
N GLY A 97 -14.52 -24.26 -0.40
CA GLY A 97 -13.47 -25.17 -0.89
C GLY A 97 -13.98 -26.29 -1.81
N GLN A 98 -15.22 -26.76 -1.65
CA GLN A 98 -15.78 -27.81 -2.49
C GLN A 98 -16.32 -27.31 -3.85
N LYS A 99 -16.48 -25.99 -4.05
CA LYS A 99 -16.96 -25.43 -5.33
C LYS A 99 -15.86 -25.21 -6.35
N ASP A 100 -14.63 -24.99 -5.90
CA ASP A 100 -13.47 -24.76 -6.77
C ASP A 100 -12.83 -26.07 -7.26
N ASP A 101 -12.96 -27.18 -6.53
CA ASP A 101 -12.46 -28.51 -6.95
C ASP A 101 -13.38 -29.25 -7.94
N VAL A 102 -14.61 -28.76 -8.17
CA VAL A 102 -15.61 -29.40 -9.06
C VAL A 102 -15.74 -28.64 -10.40
N LYS A 103 -14.84 -27.69 -10.71
CA LYS A 103 -14.86 -26.96 -11.98
C LYS A 103 -13.59 -27.09 -12.80
#